data_AF-A0A2S4IFW1-F1
#
_entry.id   AF-A0A2S4IFW1-F1
#
_cell.length_a   1.000
_cell.length_b   1.000
_cell.length_c   1.000
_cell.angle_alpha   90.00
_cell.angle_beta   90.00
_cell.angle_gamma   90.00
#
_symmetry.space_group_name_H-M   'P 1'
#
loop_
_entity.id
_entity.type
_entity.pdbx_description
1 polymer ?
#
loop_
_entity_poly.entity_id
_entity_poly.type
_entity_poly.pdbx_seq_one_letter_code
_entity_poly.pdbx_strand_id
1 'polypeptide(L)'
;MSHVTCKAAHQELQTPSIPQASRHGIGVRIASQLTVHVEPYTSMDEGDLIELFWDGCYVASKILKASDIDKTIALRVPESFLQNGKARTYYRVMKIGGTPLTSPCRKLWVKLNAPGGNLISAHTEENQGLAPLYVAPSVIRRGLSRRHLEGGLPMTIEPYLNMAVHDEITVRWGDLRMDLPPLIAEDVGDPIDLVIPPALIIEGGEEQRLEVTYCVIDRVGNNSLWAPPRLIKALPIEE
;
A
#
# COMPACT_ATOMS: atom_id res chain seq x y z
N MET A 1 61.47 7.24 13.10
CA MET A 1 60.58 6.17 12.60
C MET A 1 59.16 6.55 12.99
N SER A 2 58.47 7.28 12.12
CA SER A 2 57.08 7.70 12.33
C SER A 2 56.17 6.61 11.78
N HIS A 3 55.52 5.87 12.68
CA HIS A 3 54.47 4.93 12.31
C HIS A 3 53.27 5.72 11.79
N VAL A 4 53.08 5.71 10.48
CA VAL A 4 51.82 6.10 9.84
C VAL A 4 50.85 4.96 10.11
N THR A 5 49.98 5.14 11.10
CA THR A 5 48.79 4.31 11.22
C THR A 5 47.84 4.68 10.09
N CYS A 6 47.88 3.89 9.01
CA CYS A 6 46.80 3.85 8.02
C CYS A 6 45.52 3.41 8.73
N LYS A 7 44.63 4.36 9.04
CA LYS A 7 43.22 4.04 9.26
C LYS A 7 42.68 3.52 7.93
N ALA A 8 42.51 2.21 7.81
CA ALA A 8 41.69 1.64 6.77
C ALA A 8 40.29 2.27 6.92
N ALA A 9 39.88 3.08 5.94
CA ALA A 9 38.51 3.55 5.88
C ALA A 9 37.62 2.31 5.81
N HIS A 10 36.78 2.10 6.82
CA HIS A 10 35.80 1.02 6.77
C HIS A 10 34.92 1.26 5.55
N GLN A 11 35.02 0.36 4.58
CA GLN A 11 34.30 0.43 3.31
C GLN A 11 32.85 -0.01 3.57
N GLU A 12 32.07 0.92 4.10
CA GLU A 12 30.71 0.64 4.56
C GLU A 12 29.72 0.82 3.41
N LEU A 13 29.21 -0.31 2.93
CA LEU A 13 28.15 -0.33 1.93
C LEU A 13 26.85 0.25 2.51
N GLN A 14 26.13 1.01 1.69
CA GLN A 14 24.84 1.58 2.09
C GLN A 14 23.73 0.52 2.04
N THR A 15 22.65 0.77 2.79
CA THR A 15 21.46 -0.08 2.70
C THR A 15 20.85 0.07 1.31
N PRO A 16 20.41 -1.02 0.63
CA PRO A 16 19.74 -0.88 -0.66
C PRO A 16 18.45 -0.07 -0.56
N SER A 17 18.15 0.70 -1.60
CA SER A 17 16.93 1.49 -1.71
C SER A 17 15.93 0.83 -2.67
N ILE A 18 14.64 1.09 -2.45
CA ILE A 18 13.56 0.62 -3.31
C ILE A 18 12.66 1.82 -3.61
N PRO A 19 12.95 2.60 -4.66
CA PRO A 19 12.23 3.85 -4.93
C PRO A 19 10.74 3.64 -5.20
N GLN A 20 10.36 2.46 -5.71
CA GLN A 20 8.99 2.09 -6.02
C GLN A 20 8.16 1.70 -4.79
N ALA A 21 8.80 1.55 -3.62
CA ALA A 21 8.08 1.22 -2.39
C ALA A 21 7.14 2.37 -2.01
N SER A 22 5.86 2.05 -1.81
CA SER A 22 4.85 3.01 -1.40
C SER A 22 4.65 2.95 0.10
N ARG A 23 4.68 4.12 0.75
CA ARG A 23 4.51 4.30 2.20
C ARG A 23 5.42 3.39 3.01
N HIS A 24 4.96 2.18 3.35
CA HIS A 24 5.63 1.23 4.23
C HIS A 24 6.08 -0.07 3.53
N GLY A 25 5.91 -0.22 2.21
CA GLY A 25 6.24 -1.48 1.55
C GLY A 25 5.96 -1.60 0.05
N ILE A 26 5.81 -2.84 -0.40
CA ILE A 26 5.63 -3.26 -1.79
C ILE A 26 4.21 -3.78 -1.97
N GLY A 27 3.45 -3.09 -2.81
CA GLY A 27 2.11 -3.48 -3.25
C GLY A 27 2.11 -4.31 -4.53
N VAL A 28 0.96 -4.86 -4.88
CA VAL A 28 0.77 -5.73 -6.06
C VAL A 28 1.15 -5.03 -7.37
N ARG A 29 0.88 -3.73 -7.50
CA ARG A 29 1.11 -2.96 -8.74
C ARG A 29 2.56 -2.86 -9.17
N ILE A 30 3.49 -2.91 -8.22
CA ILE A 30 4.93 -2.77 -8.51
C ILE A 30 5.68 -4.11 -8.41
N ALA A 31 5.03 -5.17 -7.93
CA ALA A 31 5.64 -6.49 -7.70
C ALA A 31 6.30 -7.07 -8.97
N SER A 32 5.63 -6.96 -10.12
CA SER A 32 6.12 -7.50 -11.39
C SER A 32 7.31 -6.74 -11.98
N GLN A 33 7.55 -5.50 -11.54
CA GLN A 33 8.58 -4.59 -12.04
C GLN A 33 9.51 -4.09 -10.93
N LEU A 34 9.58 -4.82 -9.82
CA LEU A 34 10.33 -4.43 -8.64
C LEU A 34 11.83 -4.31 -8.94
N THR A 35 12.42 -3.16 -8.64
CA THR A 35 13.86 -2.93 -8.71
C THR A 35 14.42 -2.54 -7.35
N VAL A 36 15.53 -3.17 -6.99
CA VAL A 36 16.37 -2.77 -5.86
C VAL A 36 17.54 -1.95 -6.38
N HIS A 37 17.77 -0.81 -5.77
CA HIS A 37 18.81 0.13 -6.13
C HIS A 37 19.99 0.00 -5.17
N VAL A 38 21.18 -0.09 -5.76
CA VAL A 38 22.46 -0.03 -5.08
C VAL A 38 23.12 1.27 -5.49
N GLU A 39 23.31 2.17 -4.52
CA GLU A 39 24.00 3.43 -4.76
C GLU A 39 25.51 3.20 -4.99
N PRO A 40 26.18 4.13 -5.69
CA PRO A 40 27.64 4.10 -5.80
C PRO A 40 28.30 3.97 -4.42
N TYR A 41 29.30 3.12 -4.33
CA TYR A 41 30.04 2.87 -3.10
C TYR A 41 31.52 3.24 -3.25
N THR A 42 32.20 3.41 -2.12
CA THR A 42 33.62 3.79 -2.11
C THR A 42 34.46 2.76 -2.87
N SER A 43 35.31 3.24 -3.77
CA SER A 43 36.16 2.41 -4.64
C SER A 43 35.35 1.40 -5.49
N MET A 44 34.15 1.78 -5.94
CA MET A 44 33.43 1.05 -6.98
C MET A 44 34.30 0.98 -8.24
N ASP A 45 34.47 -0.23 -8.78
CA ASP A 45 35.39 -0.46 -9.89
C ASP A 45 34.78 -1.39 -10.95
N GLU A 46 35.32 -1.31 -12.16
CA GLU A 46 34.93 -2.20 -13.24
C GLU A 46 35.30 -3.65 -12.91
N GLY A 47 34.39 -4.59 -13.19
CA GLY A 47 34.57 -6.01 -12.87
C GLY A 47 34.11 -6.41 -11.47
N ASP A 48 33.76 -5.47 -10.58
CA ASP A 48 33.07 -5.80 -9.33
C ASP A 48 31.77 -6.55 -9.63
N LEU A 49 31.46 -7.58 -8.85
CA LEU A 49 30.20 -8.32 -8.95
C LEU A 49 29.28 -7.91 -7.79
N ILE A 50 28.10 -7.41 -8.13
CA ILE A 50 27.02 -7.18 -7.17
C ILE A 50 26.06 -8.37 -7.21
N GLU A 51 25.82 -9.00 -6.07
CA GLU A 51 24.81 -10.04 -5.87
C GLU A 51 23.69 -9.53 -4.97
N LEU A 52 22.44 -9.62 -5.43
CA LEU A 52 21.26 -9.23 -4.68
C LEU A 52 20.61 -10.44 -4.02
N PHE A 53 20.24 -10.27 -2.75
CA PHE A 53 19.54 -11.27 -1.96
C PHE A 53 18.18 -10.73 -1.49
N TRP A 54 17.19 -11.63 -1.49
CA TRP A 54 15.85 -11.39 -0.97
C TRP A 54 15.47 -12.55 -0.05
N ASP A 55 15.22 -12.22 1.22
CA ASP A 55 14.97 -13.18 2.29
C ASP A 55 16.00 -14.33 2.36
N GLY A 56 17.26 -14.01 2.03
CA GLY A 56 18.38 -14.94 2.04
C GLY A 56 18.56 -15.74 0.74
N CYS A 57 17.61 -15.66 -0.20
CA CYS A 57 17.73 -16.27 -1.52
C CYS A 57 18.49 -15.34 -2.47
N TYR A 58 19.39 -15.89 -3.28
CA TYR A 58 20.00 -15.17 -4.39
C TYR A 58 18.94 -14.87 -5.47
N VAL A 59 18.90 -13.62 -5.94
CA VAL A 59 17.85 -13.15 -6.86
C VAL A 59 18.41 -12.70 -8.19
N ALA A 60 19.43 -11.85 -8.16
CA ALA A 60 19.99 -11.21 -9.33
C ALA A 60 21.44 -10.86 -9.08
N SER A 61 22.18 -10.64 -10.16
CA SER A 61 23.52 -10.07 -10.07
C SER A 61 23.85 -9.21 -11.28
N LYS A 62 24.91 -8.41 -11.11
CA LYS A 62 25.49 -7.64 -12.20
C LYS A 62 26.99 -7.51 -11.99
N ILE A 63 27.76 -7.84 -13.03
CA ILE A 63 29.17 -7.46 -13.14
C ILE A 63 29.21 -6.02 -13.66
N LEU A 64 29.91 -5.14 -12.94
CA LEU A 64 30.04 -3.74 -13.30
C LEU A 64 30.91 -3.55 -14.52
N LYS A 65 30.48 -2.65 -15.40
CA LYS A 65 31.24 -2.18 -16.56
C LYS A 65 31.74 -0.77 -16.30
N ALA A 66 32.69 -0.27 -17.08
CA ALA A 66 33.12 1.13 -17.02
C ALA A 66 31.94 2.13 -17.08
N SER A 67 30.87 1.81 -17.83
CA SER A 67 29.68 2.65 -17.94
C SER A 67 28.83 2.74 -16.68
N ASP A 68 29.04 1.85 -15.70
CA ASP A 68 28.25 1.73 -14.47
C ASP A 68 28.86 2.49 -13.29
N ILE A 69 30.13 2.90 -13.39
CA ILE A 69 30.85 3.58 -12.32
C ILE A 69 30.19 4.91 -12.00
N ASP A 70 30.12 5.22 -10.70
CA ASP A 70 29.45 6.39 -10.12
C ASP A 70 27.95 6.50 -10.45
N LYS A 71 27.30 5.39 -10.87
CA LYS A 71 25.86 5.33 -11.14
C LYS A 71 25.16 4.35 -10.21
N THR A 72 23.92 4.68 -9.89
CA THR A 72 23.01 3.76 -9.19
C THR A 72 22.74 2.52 -10.05
N ILE A 73 22.91 1.35 -9.44
CA ILE A 73 22.68 0.07 -10.09
C ILE A 73 21.29 -0.43 -9.72
N ALA A 74 20.42 -0.60 -10.72
CA ALA A 74 19.11 -1.19 -10.53
C ALA A 74 19.14 -2.70 -10.85
N LEU A 75 18.75 -3.53 -9.89
CA LEU A 75 18.63 -4.98 -10.03
C LEU A 75 17.17 -5.38 -9.89
N ARG A 76 16.65 -6.10 -10.89
CA ARG A 76 15.25 -6.57 -10.89
C ARG A 76 15.06 -7.74 -9.93
N VAL A 77 14.00 -7.69 -9.13
CA VAL A 77 13.53 -8.81 -8.32
C VAL A 77 12.34 -9.46 -9.03
N PRO A 78 12.44 -10.72 -9.48
CA PRO A 78 11.29 -11.43 -10.04
C PRO A 78 10.18 -11.59 -9.00
N GLU A 79 8.94 -11.44 -9.44
CA GLU A 79 7.76 -11.53 -8.58
C GLU A 79 7.64 -12.86 -7.83
N SER A 80 8.19 -13.94 -8.40
CA SER A 80 8.22 -15.27 -7.76
C SER A 80 9.00 -15.32 -6.43
N PHE A 81 9.85 -14.33 -6.14
CA PHE A 81 10.55 -14.20 -4.86
C PHE A 81 9.71 -13.47 -3.80
N LEU A 82 8.61 -12.83 -4.20
CA LEU A 82 7.80 -11.99 -3.32
C LEU A 82 6.74 -12.83 -2.62
N GLN A 83 6.69 -12.71 -1.30
CA GLN A 83 5.69 -13.34 -0.45
C GLN A 83 5.05 -12.29 0.45
N ASN A 84 3.75 -12.43 0.71
CA ASN A 84 3.06 -11.57 1.68
C ASN A 84 3.73 -11.65 3.05
N GLY A 85 4.02 -10.51 3.67
CA GLY A 85 4.62 -10.43 5.00
C GLY A 85 5.82 -9.49 5.08
N LYS A 86 6.67 -9.72 6.08
CA LYS A 86 7.92 -8.98 6.25
C LYS A 86 8.96 -9.57 5.33
N ALA A 87 9.60 -8.71 4.53
CA ALA A 87 10.69 -9.10 3.66
C ALA A 87 11.97 -8.35 4.03
N ARG A 88 13.10 -8.92 3.64
CA ARG A 88 14.43 -8.34 3.82
C ARG A 88 15.22 -8.44 2.53
N THR A 89 15.91 -7.37 2.17
CA THR A 89 16.85 -7.39 1.05
C THR A 89 18.17 -6.76 1.42
N TYR A 90 19.24 -7.31 0.88
CA TYR A 90 20.61 -6.84 1.01
C TYR A 90 21.39 -7.27 -0.23
N TYR A 91 22.59 -6.72 -0.40
CA TYR A 91 23.46 -7.08 -1.50
C TYR A 91 24.87 -7.36 -1.00
N ARG A 92 25.64 -8.09 -1.82
CA ARG A 92 27.05 -8.36 -1.60
C ARG A 92 27.83 -7.82 -2.78
N VAL A 93 28.98 -7.20 -2.50
CA VAL A 93 29.95 -6.77 -3.50
C VAL A 93 31.15 -7.69 -3.41
N MET A 94 31.47 -8.37 -4.50
CA MET A 94 32.69 -9.15 -4.64
C MET A 94 33.67 -8.39 -5.53
N LYS A 95 34.79 -8.00 -4.92
CA LYS A 95 35.90 -7.32 -5.61
C LYS A 95 36.90 -8.34 -6.12
N ILE A 96 37.53 -8.04 -7.25
CA ILE A 96 38.61 -8.89 -7.80
C ILE A 96 39.75 -8.96 -6.77
N GLY A 97 40.03 -10.17 -6.27
CA GLY A 97 41.07 -10.41 -5.26
C GLY A 97 40.75 -9.87 -3.86
N GLY A 98 39.53 -9.36 -3.63
CA GLY A 98 39.10 -8.81 -2.34
C GLY A 98 38.17 -9.74 -1.56
N THR A 99 37.95 -9.43 -0.29
CA THR A 99 36.93 -10.11 0.51
C THR A 99 35.53 -9.59 0.17
N PRO A 100 34.50 -10.44 0.09
CA PRO A 100 33.14 -10.00 -0.14
C PRO A 100 32.65 -9.03 0.95
N LEU A 101 32.12 -7.88 0.54
CA LEU A 101 31.48 -6.91 1.43
C LEU A 101 29.96 -7.09 1.37
N THR A 102 29.29 -7.07 2.52
CA THR A 102 27.83 -7.25 2.60
C THR A 102 27.20 -5.98 3.14
N SER A 103 26.14 -5.49 2.49
CA SER A 103 25.43 -4.31 2.96
C SER A 103 24.50 -4.59 4.14
N PRO A 104 24.11 -3.56 4.91
CA PRO A 104 23.02 -3.68 5.86
C PRO A 104 21.70 -4.08 5.18
N CYS A 105 20.87 -4.84 5.90
CA CYS A 105 19.59 -5.28 5.37
C CYS A 105 18.53 -4.18 5.39
N ARG A 106 17.87 -3.95 4.26
CA ARG A 106 16.60 -3.22 4.19
C ARG A 106 15.45 -4.13 4.61
N LYS A 107 14.66 -3.71 5.59
CA LYS A 107 13.44 -4.39 6.03
C LYS A 107 12.22 -3.64 5.48
N LEU A 108 11.22 -4.37 5.01
CA LEU A 108 10.01 -3.79 4.44
C LEU A 108 8.83 -4.77 4.54
N TRP A 109 7.62 -4.28 4.25
CA TRP A 109 6.44 -5.13 4.07
C TRP A 109 6.19 -5.40 2.60
N VAL A 110 5.72 -6.60 2.30
CA VAL A 110 5.18 -7.00 1.00
C VAL A 110 3.73 -7.38 1.24
N LYS A 111 2.79 -6.74 0.54
CA LYS A 111 1.38 -7.10 0.54
C LYS A 111 0.89 -7.12 -0.91
N LEU A 112 0.81 -8.33 -1.46
CA LEU A 112 0.36 -8.64 -2.82
C LEU A 112 -1.17 -8.84 -2.88
N ASN A 113 -1.80 -9.07 -1.74
CA ASN A 113 -3.25 -9.24 -1.66
C ASN A 113 -3.91 -7.90 -1.33
N ALA A 114 -4.64 -7.33 -2.29
CA ALA A 114 -5.37 -6.08 -2.10
C ALA A 114 -6.60 -6.25 -1.19
N PRO A 115 -7.02 -5.20 -0.47
CA PRO A 115 -8.28 -5.21 0.28
C PRO A 115 -9.47 -5.49 -0.66
N GLY A 116 -10.39 -6.34 -0.23
CA GLY A 116 -11.51 -6.80 -1.05
C GLY A 116 -11.14 -7.87 -2.09
N GLY A 117 -9.88 -8.27 -2.18
CA GLY A 117 -9.43 -9.34 -3.09
C GLY A 117 -9.28 -8.92 -4.55
N ASN A 118 -9.28 -9.91 -5.44
CA ASN A 118 -9.14 -9.68 -6.87
C ASN A 118 -10.48 -9.28 -7.50
N LEU A 119 -10.44 -8.34 -8.43
CA LEU A 119 -11.62 -7.95 -9.19
C LEU A 119 -12.15 -9.14 -10.01
N ILE A 120 -13.45 -9.41 -9.88
CA ILE A 120 -14.13 -10.46 -10.66
C ILE A 120 -14.18 -10.08 -12.15
N SER A 121 -14.25 -8.78 -12.46
CA SER A 121 -14.22 -8.23 -13.81
C SER A 121 -13.26 -7.05 -13.87
N ALA A 122 -12.37 -7.03 -14.87
CA ALA A 122 -11.43 -5.92 -15.09
C ALA A 122 -12.09 -4.66 -15.69
N HIS A 123 -13.38 -4.72 -16.02
CA HIS A 123 -14.12 -3.65 -16.70
C HIS A 123 -15.01 -2.81 -15.79
N THR A 124 -15.06 -3.12 -14.49
CA THR A 124 -15.88 -2.39 -13.52
C THR A 124 -15.00 -1.54 -12.61
N GLU A 125 -15.41 -0.29 -12.38
CA GLU A 125 -14.79 0.58 -11.35
C GLU A 125 -15.14 0.13 -9.92
N GLU A 126 -16.03 -0.87 -9.81
CA GLU A 126 -16.49 -1.47 -8.57
C GLU A 126 -15.79 -2.81 -8.28
N ASN A 127 -15.47 -3.02 -7.01
CA ASN A 127 -14.95 -4.26 -6.47
C ASN A 127 -16.06 -5.05 -5.77
N GLN A 128 -16.54 -6.09 -6.46
CA GLN A 128 -17.59 -6.99 -5.98
C GLN A 128 -17.14 -7.90 -4.81
N GLY A 129 -15.85 -7.90 -4.46
CA GLY A 129 -15.34 -8.54 -3.25
C GLY A 129 -15.52 -7.71 -1.97
N LEU A 130 -15.98 -6.46 -2.10
CA LEU A 130 -16.45 -5.63 -0.99
C LEU A 130 -17.97 -5.69 -0.87
N ALA A 131 -18.48 -5.84 0.35
CA ALA A 131 -19.91 -5.72 0.59
C ALA A 131 -20.32 -4.24 0.46
N PRO A 132 -21.47 -3.93 -0.15
CA PRO A 132 -22.00 -2.57 -0.08
C PRO A 132 -22.30 -2.19 1.37
N LEU A 133 -22.15 -0.92 1.72
CA LEU A 133 -22.45 -0.40 3.07
C LEU A 133 -23.80 -0.92 3.59
N TYR A 134 -23.82 -1.38 4.83
CA TYR A 134 -25.05 -1.71 5.50
C TYR A 134 -25.74 -0.42 5.93
N VAL A 135 -27.04 -0.36 5.63
CA VAL A 135 -27.93 0.72 6.04
C VAL A 135 -29.21 0.08 6.54
N ALA A 136 -29.77 0.63 7.63
CA ALA A 136 -31.03 0.16 8.18
C ALA A 136 -32.12 0.04 7.08
N PRO A 137 -32.83 -1.10 6.96
CA PRO A 137 -33.82 -1.32 5.91
C PRO A 137 -34.92 -0.27 5.85
N SER A 138 -35.22 0.40 6.97
CA SER A 138 -36.16 1.53 7.02
C SER A 138 -35.71 2.71 6.18
N VAL A 139 -34.42 3.01 6.14
CA VAL A 139 -33.84 4.12 5.37
C VAL A 139 -33.85 3.78 3.88
N ILE A 140 -33.53 2.54 3.52
CA ILE A 140 -33.61 2.10 2.12
C ILE A 140 -35.05 2.20 1.58
N ARG A 141 -36.04 1.79 2.38
CA ARG A 141 -37.45 1.83 1.96
C ARG A 141 -38.04 3.24 1.94
N ARG A 142 -37.82 4.01 3.02
CA ARG A 142 -38.51 5.30 3.25
C ARG A 142 -37.65 6.54 2.97
N GLY A 143 -36.36 6.36 2.71
CA GLY A 143 -35.41 7.46 2.59
C GLY A 143 -34.92 7.98 3.93
N LEU A 144 -34.20 9.09 3.86
CA LEU A 144 -33.77 9.85 5.03
C LEU A 144 -34.97 10.41 5.80
N SER A 145 -34.73 10.75 7.06
CA SER A 145 -35.74 11.29 7.96
C SER A 145 -35.13 12.48 8.69
N ARG A 146 -35.96 13.34 9.27
CA ARG A 146 -35.48 14.48 10.07
C ARG A 146 -34.51 14.06 11.18
N ARG A 147 -34.69 12.88 11.77
CA ARG A 147 -33.76 12.34 12.78
C ARG A 147 -32.34 12.15 12.23
N HIS A 148 -32.19 11.78 10.96
CA HIS A 148 -30.88 11.64 10.32
C HIS A 148 -30.25 12.99 10.03
N LEU A 149 -31.06 14.01 9.69
CA LEU A 149 -30.58 15.39 9.52
C LEU A 149 -30.12 16.03 10.85
N GLU A 150 -30.60 15.53 11.99
CA GLU A 150 -30.23 16.06 13.31
C GLU A 150 -29.14 15.23 14.00
N GLY A 151 -29.21 13.90 13.88
CA GLY A 151 -28.34 12.95 14.60
C GLY A 151 -27.36 12.16 13.74
N GLY A 152 -27.41 12.30 12.41
CA GLY A 152 -26.58 11.54 11.48
C GLY A 152 -27.21 10.21 11.07
N LEU A 153 -26.55 9.51 10.14
CA LEU A 153 -26.97 8.22 9.62
C LEU A 153 -25.97 7.14 10.04
N PRO A 154 -26.33 6.21 10.95
CA PRO A 154 -25.50 5.06 11.25
C PRO A 154 -25.45 4.10 10.05
N MET A 155 -24.24 3.64 9.72
CA MET A 155 -23.94 2.66 8.69
C MET A 155 -22.87 1.70 9.20
N THR A 156 -22.73 0.56 8.54
CA THR A 156 -21.72 -0.44 8.90
C THR A 156 -21.03 -0.96 7.65
N ILE A 157 -19.71 -1.13 7.72
CA ILE A 157 -18.89 -1.84 6.72
C ILE A 157 -18.65 -3.25 7.24
N GLU A 158 -19.06 -4.25 6.46
CA GLU A 158 -18.78 -5.65 6.79
C GLU A 158 -17.28 -5.97 6.67
N PRO A 159 -16.76 -6.93 7.45
CA PRO A 159 -15.40 -7.43 7.27
C PRO A 159 -15.16 -7.85 5.82
N TYR A 160 -13.99 -7.52 5.29
CA TYR A 160 -13.64 -7.81 3.89
C TYR A 160 -12.38 -8.65 3.78
N LEU A 161 -12.21 -9.30 2.62
CA LEU A 161 -11.05 -10.12 2.35
C LEU A 161 -9.76 -9.29 2.38
N ASN A 162 -8.72 -9.80 3.04
CA ASN A 162 -7.43 -9.13 3.24
C ASN A 162 -7.49 -7.83 4.05
N MET A 163 -8.53 -7.66 4.89
CA MET A 163 -8.60 -6.63 5.92
C MET A 163 -7.39 -6.70 6.84
N ALA A 164 -6.75 -5.56 7.06
CA ALA A 164 -5.52 -5.47 7.82
C ALA A 164 -5.40 -4.16 8.60
N VAL A 165 -4.54 -4.19 9.61
CA VAL A 165 -4.16 -3.00 10.37
C VAL A 165 -3.56 -1.95 9.44
N HIS A 166 -3.92 -0.69 9.68
CA HIS A 166 -3.57 0.49 8.88
C HIS A 166 -4.22 0.54 7.49
N ASP A 167 -5.25 -0.28 7.23
CA ASP A 167 -6.15 0.01 6.12
C ASP A 167 -6.87 1.34 6.41
N GLU A 168 -6.86 2.25 5.44
CA GLU A 168 -7.50 3.55 5.48
C GLU A 168 -8.76 3.49 4.62
N ILE A 169 -9.90 3.86 5.21
CA ILE A 169 -11.21 3.79 4.54
C ILE A 169 -11.69 5.20 4.23
N THR A 170 -12.02 5.44 2.96
CA THR A 170 -12.70 6.66 2.52
C THR A 170 -14.13 6.31 2.13
N VAL A 171 -15.10 6.92 2.81
CA VAL A 171 -16.52 6.82 2.49
C VAL A 171 -16.90 7.98 1.56
N ARG A 172 -17.66 7.66 0.51
CA ARG A 172 -18.21 8.62 -0.43
C ARG A 172 -19.72 8.74 -0.21
N TRP A 173 -20.20 9.96 -0.02
CA TRP A 173 -21.60 10.33 0.13
C TRP A 173 -21.97 11.31 -1.00
N GLY A 174 -22.60 10.81 -2.07
CA GLY A 174 -22.72 11.57 -3.31
C GLY A 174 -21.32 11.96 -3.83
N ASP A 175 -21.06 13.26 -3.94
CA ASP A 175 -19.74 13.80 -4.29
C ASP A 175 -18.83 14.09 -3.09
N LEU A 176 -19.38 14.04 -1.87
CA LEU A 176 -18.65 14.33 -0.64
C LEU A 176 -17.85 13.12 -0.17
N ARG A 177 -16.76 13.39 0.56
CA ARG A 177 -15.88 12.36 1.11
C ARG A 177 -15.69 12.51 2.61
N MET A 178 -15.59 11.38 3.29
CA MET A 178 -15.30 11.28 4.72
C MET A 178 -14.31 10.15 4.94
N ASP A 179 -13.16 10.47 5.52
CA ASP A 179 -12.16 9.48 5.88
C ASP A 179 -12.40 8.97 7.30
N LEU A 180 -12.32 7.64 7.47
CA LEU A 180 -12.34 7.01 8.79
C LEU A 180 -10.91 6.95 9.35
N PRO A 181 -10.75 6.83 10.68
CA PRO A 181 -9.45 6.52 11.28
C PRO A 181 -8.85 5.23 10.68
N PRO A 182 -7.52 5.14 10.52
CA PRO A 182 -6.89 3.90 10.09
C PRO A 182 -7.19 2.75 11.05
N LEU A 183 -7.45 1.55 10.50
CA LEU A 183 -7.81 0.39 11.29
C LEU A 183 -6.71 -0.02 12.27
N ILE A 184 -7.09 -0.40 13.48
CA ILE A 184 -6.24 -0.98 14.52
C ILE A 184 -6.37 -2.52 14.55
N ALA A 185 -5.61 -3.18 15.43
CA ALA A 185 -5.59 -4.64 15.50
C ALA A 185 -6.94 -5.24 15.91
N GLU A 186 -7.66 -4.51 16.77
CA GLU A 186 -8.96 -4.87 17.31
C GLU A 186 -10.09 -4.76 16.28
N ASP A 187 -9.90 -4.00 15.20
CA ASP A 187 -10.89 -3.84 14.13
C ASP A 187 -10.88 -5.01 13.13
N VAL A 188 -9.74 -5.71 13.01
CA VAL A 188 -9.52 -6.67 11.92
C VAL A 188 -10.39 -7.90 12.09
N GLY A 189 -11.31 -8.10 11.15
CA GLY A 189 -12.24 -9.22 11.13
C GLY A 189 -13.62 -8.89 11.73
N ASP A 190 -13.78 -7.70 12.29
CA ASP A 190 -15.04 -7.23 12.85
C ASP A 190 -15.69 -6.14 11.97
N PRO A 191 -17.03 -5.98 12.03
CA PRO A 191 -17.71 -4.91 11.31
C PRO A 191 -17.29 -3.53 11.81
N ILE A 192 -17.15 -2.57 10.89
CA ILE A 192 -16.79 -1.19 11.21
C ILE A 192 -18.04 -0.33 11.19
N ASP A 193 -18.45 0.11 12.38
CA ASP A 193 -19.55 1.06 12.53
C ASP A 193 -19.09 2.50 12.27
N LEU A 194 -19.93 3.25 11.57
CA LEU A 194 -19.69 4.66 11.26
C LEU A 194 -21.01 5.44 11.27
N VAL A 195 -20.89 6.76 11.40
CA VAL A 195 -22.03 7.67 11.30
C VAL A 195 -21.71 8.73 10.27
N ILE A 196 -22.55 8.85 9.23
CA ILE A 196 -22.49 10.02 8.34
C ILE A 196 -23.02 11.21 9.14
N PRO A 197 -22.22 12.25 9.38
CA PRO A 197 -22.63 13.39 10.19
C PRO A 197 -23.73 14.20 9.49
N PRO A 198 -24.63 14.85 10.26
CA PRO A 198 -25.65 15.76 9.75
C PRO A 198 -25.18 16.73 8.67
N ALA A 199 -24.01 17.34 8.87
CA ALA A 199 -23.46 18.32 7.94
C ALA A 199 -23.27 17.76 6.52
N LEU A 200 -22.71 16.55 6.39
CA LEU A 200 -22.53 15.89 5.09
C LEU A 200 -23.86 15.46 4.48
N ILE A 201 -24.83 15.03 5.31
CA ILE A 201 -26.17 14.66 4.83
C ILE A 201 -26.90 15.88 4.24
N ILE A 202 -26.82 17.03 4.92
CA ILE A 202 -27.45 18.27 4.48
C ILE A 202 -26.77 18.80 3.23
N GLU A 203 -25.44 18.84 3.21
CA GLU A 203 -24.66 19.34 2.07
C GLU A 203 -24.85 18.47 0.82
N GLY A 204 -24.89 17.14 0.98
CA GLY A 204 -25.16 16.23 -0.14
C GLY A 204 -26.65 16.12 -0.51
N GLY A 205 -27.56 16.78 0.19
CA GLY A 205 -29.00 16.50 0.17
C GLY A 205 -29.79 16.97 -1.06
N GLU A 206 -29.15 17.51 -2.10
CA GLU A 206 -29.84 18.06 -3.27
C GLU A 206 -30.31 16.98 -4.27
N GLU A 207 -29.68 15.80 -4.27
CA GLU A 207 -30.01 14.74 -5.22
C GLU A 207 -31.16 13.85 -4.73
N GLN A 208 -32.10 13.54 -5.63
CA GLN A 208 -33.26 12.70 -5.33
C GLN A 208 -32.88 11.25 -4.93
N ARG A 209 -31.69 10.79 -5.34
CA ARG A 209 -31.08 9.50 -4.97
C ARG A 209 -29.58 9.68 -4.78
N LEU A 210 -29.12 9.51 -3.56
CA LEU A 210 -27.72 9.60 -3.19
C LEU A 210 -27.04 8.25 -3.26
N GLU A 211 -25.93 8.19 -4.00
CA GLU A 211 -25.04 7.04 -4.01
C GLU A 211 -24.05 7.12 -2.84
N VAL A 212 -23.98 6.03 -2.09
CA VAL A 212 -23.08 5.90 -0.94
C VAL A 212 -22.23 4.66 -1.12
N THR A 213 -20.92 4.83 -1.07
CA THR A 213 -19.94 3.75 -1.24
C THR A 213 -18.69 4.03 -0.40
N TYR A 214 -17.71 3.14 -0.44
CA TYR A 214 -16.40 3.33 0.20
C TYR A 214 -15.30 2.66 -0.62
N CYS A 215 -14.07 3.09 -0.41
CA CYS A 215 -12.88 2.36 -0.87
C CYS A 215 -11.86 2.27 0.27
N VAL A 216 -10.91 1.36 0.10
CA VAL A 216 -9.88 1.04 1.08
C VAL A 216 -8.50 1.16 0.43
N ILE A 217 -7.58 1.84 1.11
CA ILE A 217 -6.17 1.89 0.75
C ILE A 217 -5.37 1.27 1.88
N ASP A 218 -4.57 0.25 1.57
CA ASP A 218 -3.76 -0.41 2.58
C ASP A 218 -2.42 0.28 2.86
N ARG A 219 -1.69 -0.26 3.85
CA ARG A 219 -0.40 0.25 4.30
C ARG A 219 0.70 0.32 3.23
N VAL A 220 0.60 -0.45 2.14
CA VAL A 220 1.53 -0.44 1.00
C VAL A 220 0.92 0.21 -0.24
N GLY A 221 -0.25 0.84 -0.11
CA GLY A 221 -0.91 1.60 -1.16
C GLY A 221 -1.69 0.74 -2.16
N ASN A 222 -2.02 -0.52 -1.86
CA ASN A 222 -3.00 -1.22 -2.69
C ASN A 222 -4.37 -0.57 -2.49
N ASN A 223 -5.04 -0.26 -3.59
CA ASN A 223 -6.37 0.34 -3.60
C ASN A 223 -7.40 -0.75 -3.95
N SER A 224 -8.44 -0.88 -3.13
CA SER A 224 -9.52 -1.85 -3.32
C SER A 224 -10.44 -1.53 -4.50
N LEU A 225 -10.37 -0.33 -5.07
CA LEU A 225 -11.45 0.32 -5.83
C LEU A 225 -12.71 0.52 -4.97
N TRP A 226 -13.77 1.06 -5.57
CA TRP A 226 -15.02 1.35 -4.86
C TRP A 226 -15.80 0.06 -4.58
N ALA A 227 -16.40 -0.06 -3.41
CA ALA A 227 -17.42 -1.08 -3.16
C ALA A 227 -18.65 -0.82 -4.04
N PRO A 228 -19.52 -1.82 -4.28
CA PRO A 228 -20.75 -1.58 -5.02
C PRO A 228 -21.62 -0.58 -4.23
N PRO A 229 -22.21 0.43 -4.90
CA PRO A 229 -22.86 1.54 -4.22
C PRO A 229 -24.20 1.13 -3.59
N ARG A 230 -24.59 1.87 -2.55
CA ARG A 230 -25.95 1.88 -2.01
C ARG A 230 -26.66 3.16 -2.40
N LEU A 231 -27.87 3.02 -2.91
CA LEU A 231 -28.75 4.14 -3.21
C LEU A 231 -29.63 4.47 -2.00
N ILE A 232 -29.57 5.71 -1.55
CA ILE A 232 -30.41 6.25 -0.47
C ILE A 232 -31.30 7.34 -1.05
N LYS A 233 -32.60 7.28 -0.77
CA LYS A 233 -33.52 8.36 -1.15
C LYS A 233 -33.33 9.53 -0.20
N ALA A 234 -33.05 10.71 -0.75
CA ALA A 234 -33.10 11.95 0.02
C ALA A 234 -34.54 12.25 0.48
N LEU A 235 -34.68 13.15 1.44
CA LEU A 235 -35.99 13.66 1.83
C LEU A 235 -36.60 14.42 0.63
N PRO A 236 -37.94 14.36 0.44
CA PRO A 236 -38.60 15.32 -0.44
C PRO A 236 -38.29 16.73 0.09
N ILE A 237 -37.88 17.64 -0.80
CA ILE A 237 -37.97 19.07 -0.53
C ILE A 237 -39.49 19.34 -0.47
N GLU A 238 -40.05 19.40 0.73
CA GLU A 238 -41.40 19.95 0.90
C GLU A 238 -41.28 21.46 0.62
N GLU A 239 -41.95 21.92 -0.45
CA GLU A 239 -42.18 23.35 -0.74
C GLU A 239 -43.03 24.03 0.33
#